data_AF-A0A9P9JJX5-F1
#
_entry.id   AF-A0A9P9JJX5-F1
#
_cell.length_a   1.000
_cell.length_b   1.000
_cell.length_c   1.000
_cell.angle_alpha   90.00
_cell.angle_beta   90.00
_cell.angle_gamma   90.00
#
_symmetry.space_group_name_H-M   'P 1'
#
loop_
_entity.id
_entity.type
_entity.pdbx_description
1 polymer ?
#
loop_
_entity_poly.entity_id
_entity_poly.type
_entity_poly.pdbx_seq_one_letter_code
_entity_poly.pdbx_strand_id
1 'polypeptide(L)'
;MPPPKGHHDGKVVQPSKRERGRVAQREYRKRHASKFQSLQDENQRLKDAIRNISRVASRDKHQGRELSDAISEAVSAAGLQEASQEPEEEMTSSESSEVVLLADPTLPRETRSEQPRSSDQLEIGINAIYRDSNTSQALSQQVWLDSDRLVRIYEAPSDVAPYLGDGLYTIAGCLYWACTCYAVSLWKKLKNPGKLDHSEQSQWDRMFNHSKHLVDHDFLISLAQARLEFRKHGYIDRVHLQTHHADNKALLNVFKNVEQEYASKRETLQWWKKPQDVENYIKQHLTAFELAQLQDILEGRGSERALQAFGNLFETLTHSFVCFGDGPRWNVVHVSMSLGAWLGNRDQWWGSS
;
A
#
# COMPACT_ATOMS: atom_id res chain seq x y z
N MET A 1 64.16 -26.98 41.23
CA MET A 1 62.92 -26.27 40.89
C MET A 1 63.13 -25.46 39.61
N PRO A 2 62.59 -25.87 38.47
CA PRO A 2 62.52 -25.07 37.26
C PRO A 2 61.15 -24.36 37.11
N PRO A 3 61.06 -23.19 36.46
CA PRO A 3 59.80 -22.48 36.23
C PRO A 3 58.97 -23.12 35.09
N PRO A 4 57.66 -22.83 35.01
CA PRO A 4 56.70 -23.65 34.26
C PRO A 4 56.60 -23.28 32.77
N LYS A 5 56.15 -24.30 32.01
CA LYS A 5 55.97 -24.36 30.56
C LYS A 5 54.89 -23.39 30.08
N GLY A 6 55.19 -22.69 28.98
CA GLY A 6 54.27 -21.78 28.31
C GLY A 6 53.00 -22.48 27.82
N HIS A 7 51.87 -21.82 28.03
CA HIS A 7 50.59 -22.13 27.39
C HIS A 7 50.68 -21.84 25.89
N HIS A 8 50.40 -22.86 25.08
CA HIS A 8 50.03 -22.69 23.68
C HIS A 8 48.57 -22.21 23.61
N ASP A 9 48.39 -20.95 23.25
CA ASP A 9 47.09 -20.38 22.87
C ASP A 9 46.57 -21.08 21.61
N GLY A 10 45.49 -21.85 21.77
CA GLY A 10 44.67 -22.34 20.67
C GLY A 10 43.88 -21.19 20.06
N LYS A 11 44.49 -20.46 19.11
CA LYS A 11 43.76 -19.50 18.27
C LYS A 11 42.71 -20.25 17.45
N VAL A 12 41.44 -20.08 17.82
CA VAL A 12 40.29 -20.32 16.96
C VAL A 12 40.48 -19.48 15.70
N VAL A 13 40.88 -20.11 14.61
CA VAL A 13 40.99 -19.45 13.30
C VAL A 13 39.58 -19.07 12.88
N GLN A 14 39.23 -17.80 13.09
CA GLN A 14 37.99 -17.25 12.57
C GLN A 14 38.02 -17.36 11.03
N PRO A 15 36.99 -17.96 10.39
CA PRO A 15 36.97 -18.09 8.94
C PRO A 15 37.04 -16.70 8.32
N SER A 16 37.93 -16.55 7.33
CA SER A 16 38.20 -15.26 6.70
C SER A 16 36.90 -14.68 6.11
N LYS A 17 36.84 -13.35 5.96
CA LYS A 17 35.67 -12.64 5.39
C LYS A 17 35.18 -13.25 4.07
N ARG A 18 36.10 -13.81 3.27
CA ARG A 18 35.80 -14.48 1.99
C ARG A 18 35.03 -15.79 2.15
N GLU A 19 35.29 -16.52 3.23
CA GLU A 19 34.66 -17.81 3.52
C GLU A 19 33.26 -17.63 4.10
N ARG A 20 33.06 -16.61 4.95
CA ARG A 20 31.72 -16.19 5.41
C ARG A 20 30.83 -15.74 4.25
N GLY A 21 31.39 -15.01 3.28
CA GLY A 21 30.68 -14.61 2.07
C GLY A 21 30.22 -15.80 1.22
N ARG A 22 31.08 -16.82 1.05
CA ARG A 22 30.71 -18.05 0.32
C ARG A 22 29.62 -18.84 1.02
N VAL A 23 29.67 -18.94 2.35
CA VAL A 23 28.64 -19.63 3.15
C VAL A 23 27.31 -18.87 3.07
N ALA A 24 27.31 -17.55 3.24
CA ALA A 24 26.12 -16.72 3.13
C ALA A 24 25.47 -16.82 1.74
N GLN A 25 26.27 -16.83 0.67
CA GLN A 25 25.76 -16.97 -0.69
C GLN A 25 25.19 -18.37 -0.96
N ARG A 26 25.79 -19.42 -0.40
CA ARG A 26 25.26 -20.79 -0.49
C ARG A 26 23.94 -20.92 0.27
N GLU A 27 23.84 -20.33 1.47
CA GLU A 27 22.59 -20.29 2.22
C GLU A 27 21.51 -19.49 1.51
N TYR A 28 21.84 -18.34 0.92
CA TYR A 28 20.93 -17.55 0.12
C TYR A 28 20.37 -18.34 -1.06
N ARG A 29 21.25 -19.00 -1.84
CA ARG A 29 20.82 -19.89 -2.95
C ARG A 29 19.95 -21.03 -2.46
N LYS A 30 20.27 -21.63 -1.31
CA LYS A 30 19.47 -22.70 -0.69
C LYS A 30 18.08 -22.20 -0.27
N ARG A 31 17.98 -21.02 0.34
CA ARG A 31 16.71 -20.40 0.74
C ARG A 31 15.87 -20.01 -0.46
N HIS A 32 16.48 -19.47 -1.52
CA HIS A 32 15.80 -19.15 -2.77
C HIS A 32 15.27 -20.39 -3.49
N ALA A 33 16.08 -21.44 -3.61
CA ALA A 33 15.63 -22.73 -4.17
C ALA A 33 14.48 -23.34 -3.35
N SER A 34 14.58 -23.31 -2.02
CA SER A 34 13.53 -23.81 -1.14
C SER A 34 12.23 -23.01 -1.23
N LYS A 35 12.30 -21.67 -1.38
CA LYS A 35 11.11 -20.82 -1.53
C LYS A 35 10.47 -21.00 -2.90
N PHE A 36 11.27 -21.12 -3.96
CA PHE A 36 10.77 -21.42 -5.29
C PHE A 36 10.07 -22.78 -5.35
N GLN A 37 10.68 -23.81 -4.75
CA GLN A 37 10.07 -25.14 -4.63
C GLN A 37 8.76 -25.08 -3.84
N SER A 38 8.73 -24.38 -2.71
CA SER A 38 7.52 -24.23 -1.90
C SER A 38 6.38 -23.54 -2.67
N LEU A 39 6.69 -22.50 -3.45
CA LEU A 39 5.70 -21.82 -4.28
C LEU A 39 5.21 -22.70 -5.44
N GLN A 40 6.11 -23.49 -6.03
CA GLN A 40 5.75 -24.45 -7.07
C GLN A 40 4.84 -25.56 -6.51
N ASP A 41 5.16 -26.09 -5.33
CA ASP A 41 4.37 -27.11 -4.65
C ASP A 41 2.99 -26.56 -4.24
N GLU A 42 2.91 -25.31 -3.76
CA GLU A 42 1.65 -24.65 -3.41
C GLU A 42 0.78 -24.37 -4.64
N ASN A 43 1.37 -23.90 -5.74
CA ASN A 43 0.67 -23.70 -7.00
C ASN A 43 0.17 -25.03 -7.58
N GLN A 44 0.96 -26.10 -7.47
CA GLN A 44 0.54 -27.44 -7.87
C GLN A 44 -0.61 -27.95 -7.02
N ARG A 45 -0.57 -27.77 -5.69
CA ARG A 45 -1.67 -28.13 -4.78
C ARG A 45 -2.96 -27.38 -5.09
N LEU A 46 -2.88 -26.09 -5.41
CA LEU A 46 -4.03 -25.28 -5.81
C LEU A 46 -4.63 -25.79 -7.12
N LYS A 47 -3.79 -26.08 -8.11
CA LYS A 47 -4.22 -26.68 -9.38
C LYS A 47 -4.89 -28.05 -9.18
N ASP A 48 -4.34 -28.89 -8.31
CA ASP A 48 -4.91 -30.20 -8.00
C ASP A 48 -6.26 -30.08 -7.26
N ALA A 49 -6.38 -29.11 -6.35
CA ALA A 49 -7.64 -28.81 -5.66
C ALA A 49 -8.73 -28.33 -6.63
N ILE A 50 -8.40 -27.44 -7.56
CA ILE A 50 -9.31 -26.95 -8.60
C ILE A 50 -9.77 -28.12 -9.51
N ARG A 51 -8.83 -28.97 -9.95
CA ARG A 51 -9.16 -30.21 -10.70
C ARG A 51 -10.11 -31.12 -9.92
N ASN A 52 -9.89 -31.29 -8.62
CA ASN A 52 -10.75 -32.15 -7.80
C ASN A 52 -12.16 -31.55 -7.63
N ILE A 53 -12.26 -30.24 -7.42
CA ILE A 53 -13.55 -29.52 -7.32
C ILE A 53 -14.31 -29.64 -8.64
N SER A 54 -13.65 -29.41 -9.78
CA SER A 54 -14.23 -29.59 -11.12
C SER A 54 -14.75 -31.01 -11.32
N ARG A 55 -13.96 -32.05 -11.00
CA ARG A 55 -14.37 -33.45 -11.13
C ARG A 55 -15.57 -33.82 -10.25
N VAL A 56 -15.64 -33.31 -9.02
CA VAL A 56 -16.76 -33.58 -8.10
C VAL A 56 -18.01 -32.86 -8.58
N ALA A 57 -17.87 -31.62 -9.03
CA ALA A 57 -18.94 -30.82 -9.61
C ALA A 57 -19.56 -31.48 -10.86
N SER A 58 -18.74 -31.94 -11.80
CA SER A 58 -19.22 -32.61 -13.04
C SER A 58 -20.01 -33.91 -12.79
N ARG A 59 -19.96 -34.49 -11.57
CA ARG A 59 -20.73 -35.69 -11.20
C ARG A 59 -22.11 -35.37 -10.64
N ASP A 60 -22.38 -34.11 -10.28
CA ASP A 60 -23.64 -33.70 -9.68
C ASP A 60 -24.59 -33.16 -10.76
N LYS A 61 -25.67 -33.91 -11.05
CA LYS A 61 -26.62 -33.57 -12.13
C LYS A 61 -27.54 -32.38 -11.78
N HIS A 62 -27.47 -31.86 -10.56
CA HIS A 62 -28.27 -30.73 -10.09
C HIS A 62 -27.46 -29.43 -9.94
N GLN A 63 -26.32 -29.34 -10.63
CA GLN A 63 -25.47 -28.16 -10.52
C GLN A 63 -26.13 -26.92 -11.15
N GLY A 64 -26.26 -25.85 -10.36
CA GLY A 64 -26.71 -24.55 -10.84
C GLY A 64 -25.72 -23.98 -11.86
N ARG A 65 -26.25 -23.33 -12.91
CA ARG A 65 -25.48 -22.76 -14.03
C ARG A 65 -24.34 -21.86 -13.55
N GLU A 66 -24.59 -21.04 -12.52
CA GLU A 66 -23.61 -20.13 -11.92
C GLU A 66 -22.39 -20.85 -11.30
N LEU A 67 -22.60 -22.03 -10.69
CA LEU A 67 -21.51 -22.80 -10.09
C LEU A 67 -20.67 -23.50 -11.17
N SER A 68 -21.29 -23.89 -12.28
CA SER A 68 -20.57 -24.42 -13.44
C SER A 68 -19.70 -23.35 -14.11
N ASP A 69 -20.22 -22.13 -14.25
CA ASP A 69 -19.51 -21.00 -14.85
C ASP A 69 -18.31 -20.59 -13.98
N ALA A 70 -18.49 -20.49 -12.66
CA ALA A 70 -17.41 -20.17 -11.71
C ALA A 70 -16.29 -21.23 -11.69
N ILE A 71 -16.63 -22.51 -11.84
CA ILE A 71 -15.63 -23.59 -11.92
C ILE A 71 -14.88 -23.54 -13.25
N SER A 72 -15.58 -23.28 -14.35
CA SER A 72 -14.95 -23.11 -15.67
C SER A 72 -13.96 -21.93 -15.67
N GLU A 73 -14.34 -20.81 -15.06
CA GLU A 73 -13.46 -19.65 -14.88
C GLU A 73 -12.23 -19.97 -14.03
N ALA A 74 -12.41 -20.69 -12.91
CA ALA A 74 -11.30 -21.11 -12.05
C ALA A 74 -10.34 -22.08 -12.76
N VAL A 75 -10.85 -22.98 -13.58
CA VAL A 75 -10.06 -23.93 -14.40
C VAL A 75 -9.28 -23.19 -15.49
N SER A 76 -9.90 -22.23 -16.16
CA SER A 76 -9.26 -21.38 -17.17
C SER A 76 -8.17 -20.50 -16.56
N ALA A 77 -8.46 -19.82 -15.43
CA ALA A 77 -7.50 -19.00 -14.70
C ALA A 77 -6.30 -19.81 -14.18
N ALA A 78 -6.50 -21.09 -13.88
CA ALA A 78 -5.44 -22.01 -13.47
C ALA A 78 -4.63 -22.59 -14.65
N GLY A 79 -5.00 -22.29 -15.90
CA GLY A 79 -4.37 -22.81 -17.11
C GLY A 79 -4.56 -24.32 -17.29
N LEU A 80 -5.65 -24.86 -16.72
CA LEU A 80 -5.98 -26.29 -16.70
C LEU A 80 -6.94 -26.61 -17.85
N GLN A 81 -6.56 -26.34 -19.09
CA GLN A 81 -7.36 -26.85 -20.23
C GLN A 81 -7.30 -28.38 -20.24
N GLU A 82 -8.47 -29.02 -20.33
CA GLU A 82 -8.59 -30.46 -20.55
C GLU A 82 -7.89 -30.81 -21.86
N ALA A 83 -6.73 -31.44 -21.76
CA ALA A 83 -6.17 -32.22 -22.86
C ALA A 83 -7.17 -33.35 -23.14
N SER A 84 -8.01 -33.16 -24.15
CA SER A 84 -8.75 -34.25 -24.76
C SER A 84 -7.74 -35.27 -25.29
N GLN A 85 -7.82 -36.50 -24.76
CA GLN A 85 -7.21 -37.71 -25.33
C GLN A 85 -7.70 -37.84 -26.80
N GLU A 86 -6.93 -38.25 -27.81
CA GLU A 86 -6.05 -39.43 -28.03
C GLU A 86 -5.25 -39.21 -29.35
N PRO A 87 -4.44 -40.17 -29.88
CA PRO A 87 -3.68 -41.26 -29.28
C PRO A 87 -2.16 -41.15 -29.57
N GLU A 88 -1.42 -42.06 -28.94
CA GLU A 88 -0.03 -42.40 -29.21
C GLU A 88 0.24 -42.69 -30.69
N GLU A 89 1.25 -42.03 -31.27
CA GLU A 89 2.17 -42.69 -32.20
C GLU A 89 3.61 -42.31 -31.84
N GLU A 90 4.43 -43.34 -31.74
CA GLU A 90 5.86 -43.31 -31.49
C GLU A 90 6.65 -42.60 -32.59
N MET A 91 7.86 -42.23 -32.19
CA MET A 91 9.12 -42.32 -32.94
C MET A 91 9.73 -41.04 -33.56
N THR A 92 11.02 -40.91 -33.18
CA THR A 92 12.14 -40.19 -33.82
C THR A 92 12.29 -38.71 -33.43
N SER A 93 13.29 -38.39 -32.60
CA SER A 93 14.66 -38.03 -33.03
C SER A 93 14.69 -36.77 -33.89
N SER A 94 15.14 -35.65 -33.32
CA SER A 94 16.42 -35.02 -33.72
C SER A 94 16.65 -33.74 -32.91
N GLU A 95 17.73 -33.75 -32.14
CA GLU A 95 18.45 -32.54 -31.78
C GLU A 95 19.06 -31.95 -33.06
N SER A 96 18.80 -30.68 -33.34
CA SER A 96 19.74 -29.85 -34.09
C SER A 96 19.48 -28.38 -33.83
N SER A 97 20.53 -27.74 -33.31
CA SER A 97 20.69 -26.30 -33.22
C SER A 97 20.52 -25.63 -34.59
N GLU A 98 19.91 -24.45 -34.65
CA GLU A 98 20.51 -23.38 -35.42
C GLU A 98 20.05 -21.99 -34.98
N VAL A 99 21.05 -21.16 -34.68
CA VAL A 99 20.96 -19.73 -34.47
C VAL A 99 21.03 -19.07 -35.84
N VAL A 100 20.02 -18.30 -36.23
CA VAL A 100 20.15 -17.34 -37.34
C VAL A 100 19.51 -16.01 -36.94
N LEU A 101 20.38 -15.03 -36.70
CA LEU A 101 20.11 -13.61 -36.80
C LEU A 101 19.83 -13.25 -38.26
N LEU A 102 18.81 -12.43 -38.54
CA LEU A 102 18.94 -11.13 -39.22
C LEU A 102 17.61 -10.61 -39.81
N ALA A 103 17.45 -9.31 -39.63
CA ALA A 103 16.89 -8.32 -40.55
C ALA A 103 15.36 -8.07 -40.61
N ASP A 104 15.09 -6.82 -40.29
CA ASP A 104 13.92 -5.97 -40.48
C ASP A 104 13.54 -5.76 -41.96
N PRO A 105 12.23 -5.68 -42.28
CA PRO A 105 11.79 -4.85 -43.39
C PRO A 105 10.71 -3.82 -42.97
N THR A 106 10.94 -2.63 -43.47
CA THR A 106 10.35 -1.32 -43.21
C THR A 106 8.89 -1.13 -43.70
N LEU A 107 8.02 -0.62 -42.80
CA LEU A 107 6.80 0.26 -42.96
C LEU A 107 5.52 -0.28 -43.67
N PRO A 108 4.26 0.17 -43.33
CA PRO A 108 3.89 1.56 -43.01
C PRO A 108 2.78 1.85 -41.94
N ARG A 109 2.90 3.04 -41.34
CA ARG A 109 1.89 4.10 -41.15
C ARG A 109 0.58 3.85 -40.36
N GLU A 110 0.51 4.55 -39.22
CA GLU A 110 -0.64 5.21 -38.58
C GLU A 110 -1.89 4.37 -38.26
N THR A 111 -1.93 3.84 -37.03
CA THR A 111 -3.15 3.90 -36.21
C THR A 111 -2.81 4.50 -34.85
N ARG A 112 -3.46 5.63 -34.58
CA ARG A 112 -3.43 6.41 -33.34
C ARG A 112 -3.81 5.49 -32.16
N SER A 113 -2.82 4.91 -31.49
CA SER A 113 -3.00 4.24 -30.21
C SER A 113 -2.88 5.29 -29.11
N GLU A 114 -4.01 5.56 -28.46
CA GLU A 114 -4.07 6.37 -27.25
C GLU A 114 -3.21 5.71 -26.17
N GLN A 115 -2.05 6.32 -25.88
CA GLN A 115 -1.26 5.94 -24.72
C GLN A 115 -2.07 6.22 -23.44
N PRO A 116 -2.10 5.31 -22.45
CA PRO A 116 -2.69 5.58 -21.16
C PRO A 116 -1.88 6.70 -20.50
N ARG A 117 -2.52 7.84 -20.28
CA ARG A 117 -1.90 9.00 -19.61
C ARG A 117 -1.54 8.60 -18.18
N SER A 118 -0.30 8.92 -17.84
CA SER A 118 0.40 8.53 -16.62
C SER A 118 -0.26 9.03 -15.35
N SER A 119 0.06 8.33 -14.26
CA SER A 119 -0.23 8.61 -12.85
C SER A 119 0.12 10.04 -12.36
N ASP A 120 0.66 10.90 -13.22
CA ASP A 120 1.14 12.24 -12.91
C ASP A 120 0.02 13.29 -12.90
N GLN A 121 -1.19 12.99 -13.40
CA GLN A 121 -2.32 13.94 -13.39
C GLN A 121 -3.08 13.99 -12.05
N LEU A 122 -2.91 12.96 -11.19
CA LEU A 122 -3.44 12.95 -9.82
C LEU A 122 -2.72 13.96 -8.91
N GLU A 123 -1.52 14.38 -9.30
CA GLU A 123 -0.76 15.39 -8.57
C GLU A 123 -1.42 16.77 -8.63
N ILE A 124 -2.31 17.07 -9.59
CA ILE A 124 -2.85 18.43 -9.74
C ILE A 124 -4.05 18.68 -8.82
N GLY A 125 -4.97 17.71 -8.66
CA GLY A 125 -6.20 17.91 -7.88
C GLY A 125 -5.99 17.98 -6.36
N ILE A 126 -5.07 17.17 -5.81
CA ILE A 126 -4.82 17.08 -4.36
C ILE A 126 -3.62 17.93 -3.93
N ASN A 127 -2.57 18.09 -4.77
CA ASN A 127 -1.49 19.05 -4.44
C ASN A 127 -1.92 20.51 -4.64
N ALA A 128 -3.01 20.80 -5.36
CA ALA A 128 -3.61 22.15 -5.37
C ALA A 128 -4.14 22.56 -3.98
N ILE A 129 -4.59 21.59 -3.17
CA ILE A 129 -5.09 21.83 -1.81
C ILE A 129 -3.92 21.93 -0.81
N TYR A 130 -2.81 21.22 -1.04
CA TYR A 130 -1.65 21.18 -0.13
C TYR A 130 -0.33 21.50 -0.83
N ARG A 131 -0.22 22.72 -1.36
CA ARG A 131 0.99 23.21 -2.04
C ARG A 131 2.14 23.43 -1.04
N ASP A 132 2.88 22.38 -0.72
CA ASP A 132 4.16 22.50 -0.02
C ASP A 132 5.26 22.88 -1.04
N SER A 133 5.75 24.10 -0.91
CA SER A 133 6.85 24.64 -1.69
C SER A 133 8.18 24.07 -1.18
N ASN A 134 8.63 22.91 -1.69
CA ASN A 134 10.04 22.55 -1.67
C ASN A 134 10.36 21.30 -2.53
N THR A 135 10.43 21.47 -3.84
CA THR A 135 11.14 20.54 -4.73
C THR A 135 12.60 21.01 -4.88
N SER A 136 13.40 20.84 -3.84
CA SER A 136 14.86 20.84 -4.01
C SER A 136 15.31 19.43 -4.38
N GLN A 137 15.37 19.15 -5.69
CA GLN A 137 16.04 17.98 -6.23
C GLN A 137 17.56 18.14 -6.04
N ALA A 138 18.09 17.68 -4.91
CA ALA A 138 19.53 17.45 -4.78
C ALA A 138 19.83 16.03 -5.30
N LEU A 139 20.34 15.96 -6.54
CA LEU A 139 20.87 14.73 -7.13
C LEU A 139 22.06 14.25 -6.27
N SER A 140 21.83 13.24 -5.42
CA SER A 140 22.95 12.46 -4.88
C SER A 140 23.33 11.37 -5.87
N GLN A 141 24.24 11.73 -6.79
CA GLN A 141 25.02 10.76 -7.54
C GLN A 141 25.92 9.99 -6.57
N GLN A 142 25.42 8.90 -5.99
CA GLN A 142 26.25 7.86 -5.42
C GLN A 142 25.94 6.54 -6.12
N VAL A 143 26.84 6.25 -7.06
CA VAL A 143 26.86 5.14 -7.99
C VAL A 143 27.07 3.82 -7.24
N TRP A 144 26.01 3.03 -7.18
CA TRP A 144 25.98 1.58 -7.39
C TRP A 144 27.04 0.68 -6.70
N LEU A 145 27.04 0.53 -5.38
CA LEU A 145 27.75 -0.60 -4.72
C LEU A 145 27.09 -1.19 -3.45
N ASP A 146 25.84 -0.86 -3.11
CA ASP A 146 25.13 -1.51 -1.99
C ASP A 146 24.13 -2.56 -2.49
N SER A 147 24.46 -3.84 -2.35
CA SER A 147 23.50 -4.94 -2.60
C SER A 147 22.31 -4.93 -1.61
N ASP A 148 22.41 -4.19 -0.50
CA ASP A 148 21.29 -3.99 0.44
C ASP A 148 20.25 -2.97 -0.04
N ARG A 149 20.55 -2.14 -1.05
CA ARG A 149 19.58 -1.23 -1.69
C ARG A 149 18.60 -1.93 -2.65
N LEU A 150 18.74 -3.24 -2.85
CA LEU A 150 17.95 -4.01 -3.81
C LEU A 150 16.78 -4.77 -3.16
N VAL A 151 16.66 -4.77 -1.83
CA VAL A 151 15.52 -5.41 -1.16
C VAL A 151 14.38 -4.39 -1.08
N ARG A 152 13.50 -4.44 -2.08
CA ARG A 152 12.29 -3.63 -2.13
C ARG A 152 11.11 -4.46 -1.66
N ILE A 153 10.25 -3.86 -0.86
CA ILE A 153 8.95 -4.46 -0.51
C ILE A 153 7.94 -3.99 -1.54
N TYR A 154 7.44 -4.92 -2.34
CA TYR A 154 6.41 -4.67 -3.35
C TYR A 154 5.00 -5.04 -2.87
N GLU A 155 4.89 -5.75 -1.75
CA GLU A 155 3.61 -6.11 -1.16
C GLU A 155 3.06 -4.91 -0.39
N ALA A 156 1.85 -4.49 -0.74
CA ALA A 156 1.18 -3.39 -0.07
C ALA A 156 0.91 -3.75 1.40
N PRO A 157 1.27 -2.87 2.36
CA PRO A 157 0.86 -3.04 3.75
C PRO A 157 -0.66 -3.18 3.86
N SER A 158 -1.12 -4.10 4.71
CA SER A 158 -2.54 -4.46 4.82
C SER A 158 -3.45 -3.30 5.22
N ASP A 159 -2.91 -2.32 5.95
CA ASP A 159 -3.60 -1.10 6.38
C ASP A 159 -3.78 -0.09 5.25
N VAL A 160 -2.91 -0.09 4.22
CA VAL A 160 -3.03 0.83 3.07
C VAL A 160 -3.68 0.21 1.84
N ALA A 161 -3.73 -1.13 1.77
CA ALA A 161 -4.32 -1.86 0.66
C ALA A 161 -5.70 -1.34 0.21
N PRO A 162 -6.64 -0.96 1.11
CA PRO A 162 -7.95 -0.42 0.70
C PRO A 162 -7.91 0.94 0.00
N TYR A 163 -6.78 1.67 0.07
CA TYR A 163 -6.62 3.03 -0.42
C TYR A 163 -5.67 3.13 -1.62
N LEU A 164 -5.32 1.98 -2.21
CA LEU A 164 -4.45 1.87 -3.38
C LEU A 164 -5.28 1.46 -4.62
N GLY A 165 -4.70 1.61 -5.82
CA GLY A 165 -5.40 1.31 -7.07
C GLY A 165 -6.68 2.15 -7.20
N ASP A 166 -7.80 1.51 -7.49
CA ASP A 166 -9.12 2.16 -7.56
C ASP A 166 -9.49 2.87 -6.24
N GLY A 167 -8.99 2.37 -5.11
CA GLY A 167 -9.16 2.97 -3.79
C GLY A 167 -8.59 4.39 -3.67
N LEU A 168 -7.64 4.76 -4.52
CA LEU A 168 -7.09 6.13 -4.56
C LEU A 168 -8.14 7.18 -4.92
N TYR A 169 -9.10 6.79 -5.77
CA TYR A 169 -10.12 7.68 -6.34
C TYR A 169 -11.43 7.66 -5.53
N THR A 170 -11.37 7.16 -4.29
CA THR A 170 -12.47 7.15 -3.34
C THR A 170 -12.34 8.29 -2.34
N ILE A 171 -13.46 8.68 -1.71
CA ILE A 171 -13.44 9.68 -0.63
C ILE A 171 -12.55 9.19 0.52
N ALA A 172 -12.64 7.92 0.89
CA ALA A 172 -11.85 7.32 1.95
C ALA A 172 -10.35 7.32 1.62
N GLY A 173 -9.98 6.97 0.38
CA GLY A 173 -8.59 7.00 -0.07
C GLY A 173 -8.01 8.41 -0.04
N CYS A 174 -8.76 9.39 -0.58
CA CYS A 174 -8.36 10.78 -0.56
C CYS A 174 -8.16 11.30 0.88
N LEU A 175 -9.11 11.04 1.78
CA LEU A 175 -8.98 11.40 3.20
C LEU A 175 -7.78 10.72 3.86
N TYR A 176 -7.58 9.42 3.64
CA TYR A 176 -6.45 8.68 4.21
C TYR A 176 -5.11 9.30 3.82
N TRP A 177 -4.92 9.56 2.52
CA TRP A 177 -3.69 10.13 2.01
C TRP A 177 -3.51 11.59 2.40
N ALA A 178 -4.57 12.39 2.42
CA ALA A 178 -4.53 13.77 2.90
C ALA A 178 -4.09 13.83 4.38
N CYS A 179 -4.68 13.01 5.25
CA CYS A 179 -4.28 12.89 6.65
C CYS A 179 -2.82 12.45 6.81
N THR A 180 -2.38 11.48 6.01
CA THR A 180 -1.00 10.98 6.05
C THR A 180 0.00 12.07 5.65
N CYS A 181 -0.28 12.79 4.56
CA CYS A 181 0.52 13.94 4.12
C CYS A 181 0.56 15.04 5.18
N TYR A 182 -0.59 15.37 5.76
CA TYR A 182 -0.71 16.40 6.78
C TYR A 182 0.04 16.05 8.08
N ALA A 183 -0.05 14.82 8.57
CA ALA A 183 0.73 14.38 9.74
C ALA A 183 2.24 14.52 9.49
N VAL A 184 2.71 14.12 8.31
CA VAL A 184 4.13 14.21 7.94
C VAL A 184 4.58 15.66 7.78
N SER A 185 3.76 16.54 7.20
CA SER A 185 4.10 17.96 7.05
C SER A 185 4.14 18.67 8.40
N LEU A 186 3.17 18.39 9.29
CA LEU A 186 3.13 18.92 10.66
C LEU A 186 4.37 18.49 11.45
N TRP A 187 4.78 17.22 11.33
CA TRP A 187 6.01 16.73 11.94
C TRP A 187 7.29 17.42 11.44
N LYS A 188 7.39 17.63 10.12
CA LYS A 188 8.54 18.35 9.53
C LYS A 188 8.63 19.79 10.03
N LYS A 189 7.48 20.44 10.24
CA LYS A 189 7.43 21.77 10.88
C LYS A 189 7.88 21.69 12.34
N LEU A 190 7.42 20.67 13.07
CA LEU A 190 7.77 20.48 14.48
C LEU A 190 9.28 20.29 14.72
N LYS A 191 9.95 19.50 13.88
CA LYS A 191 11.40 19.27 13.97
C LYS A 191 12.24 20.50 13.54
N ASN A 192 11.62 21.51 12.93
CA ASN A 192 12.28 22.75 12.51
C ASN A 192 11.78 23.92 13.39
N PRO A 193 12.42 24.19 14.55
CA PRO A 193 11.89 25.03 15.64
C PRO A 193 11.73 26.54 15.35
N GLY A 194 11.75 26.97 14.10
CA GLY A 194 11.60 28.38 13.70
C GLY A 194 10.25 28.76 13.08
N LYS A 195 9.27 27.84 12.99
CA LYS A 195 8.04 28.03 12.20
C LYS A 195 6.73 27.58 12.86
N LEU A 196 6.75 27.14 14.12
CA LEU A 196 5.56 26.57 14.75
C LEU A 196 4.60 27.63 15.26
N ASP A 197 3.35 27.55 14.81
CA ASP A 197 2.22 28.23 15.43
C ASP A 197 1.68 27.41 16.62
N HIS A 198 1.11 28.08 17.62
CA HIS A 198 0.43 27.43 18.75
C HIS A 198 -0.74 26.55 18.30
N SER A 199 -1.41 26.92 17.21
CA SER A 199 -2.48 26.13 16.60
C SER A 199 -1.96 24.77 16.09
N GLU A 200 -0.81 24.77 15.40
CA GLU A 200 -0.18 23.57 14.84
C GLU A 200 0.29 22.60 15.94
N GLN A 201 0.83 23.13 17.04
CA GLN A 201 1.19 22.32 18.21
C GLN A 201 -0.05 21.67 18.84
N SER A 202 -1.14 22.43 19.01
CA SER A 202 -2.40 21.91 19.54
C SER A 202 -3.00 20.82 18.65
N GLN A 203 -2.94 20.99 17.32
CA GLN A 203 -3.37 19.99 16.34
C GLN A 203 -2.55 18.69 16.45
N TRP A 204 -1.23 18.83 16.61
CA TRP A 204 -0.34 17.69 16.82
C TRP A 204 -0.68 16.93 18.10
N ASP A 205 -0.79 17.64 19.22
CA ASP A 205 -1.07 17.03 20.52
C ASP A 205 -2.43 16.32 20.52
N ARG A 206 -3.44 16.92 19.88
CA ARG A 206 -4.76 16.29 19.70
C ARG A 206 -4.68 15.01 18.88
N MET A 207 -3.82 14.97 17.87
CA MET A 207 -3.72 13.83 16.94
C MET A 207 -3.09 12.59 17.59
N PHE A 208 -2.07 12.77 18.42
CA PHE A 208 -1.28 11.65 18.97
C PHE A 208 -1.42 11.44 20.49
N ASN A 209 -1.76 12.46 21.29
CA ASN A 209 -1.74 12.34 22.76
C ASN A 209 -3.07 11.88 23.38
N HIS A 210 -4.02 11.37 22.60
CA HIS A 210 -5.29 10.84 23.13
C HIS A 210 -5.14 9.47 23.81
N SER A 211 -4.06 8.75 23.51
CA SER A 211 -3.72 7.47 24.12
C SER A 211 -2.26 7.43 24.56
N LYS A 212 -2.00 6.83 25.72
CA LYS A 212 -0.65 6.60 26.25
C LYS A 212 0.16 5.59 25.43
N HIS A 213 -0.44 4.94 24.43
CA HIS A 213 0.21 3.93 23.59
C HIS A 213 0.81 4.52 22.31
N LEU A 214 0.62 5.81 22.06
CA LEU A 214 1.09 6.52 20.87
C LEU A 214 2.34 7.37 21.13
N VAL A 215 3.15 7.01 22.13
CA VAL A 215 4.29 7.83 22.59
C VAL A 215 5.41 7.94 21.55
N ASP A 216 5.62 6.89 20.76
CA ASP A 216 6.70 6.85 19.77
C ASP A 216 6.27 7.55 18.46
N HIS A 217 6.28 8.88 18.50
CA HIS A 217 5.91 9.72 17.35
C HIS A 217 6.89 9.56 16.18
N ASP A 218 8.20 9.43 16.44
CA ASP A 218 9.21 9.21 15.41
C ASP A 218 8.92 7.90 14.65
N PHE A 219 8.54 6.83 15.35
CA PHE A 219 8.10 5.57 14.75
C PHE A 219 6.83 5.73 13.90
N LEU A 220 5.77 6.32 14.46
CA LEU A 220 4.49 6.48 13.76
C LEU A 220 4.63 7.32 12.48
N ILE A 221 5.45 8.38 12.51
CA ILE A 221 5.72 9.21 11.34
C ILE A 221 6.63 8.50 10.33
N SER A 222 7.63 7.74 10.78
CA SER A 222 8.46 6.94 9.87
C SER A 222 7.60 5.96 9.06
N LEU A 223 6.59 5.37 9.71
CA LEU A 223 5.65 4.49 9.04
C LEU A 223 4.71 5.24 8.08
N ALA A 224 4.24 6.45 8.45
CA ALA A 224 3.51 7.33 7.53
C ALA A 224 4.32 7.69 6.29
N GLN A 225 5.62 8.01 6.46
CA GLN A 225 6.54 8.29 5.36
C GLN A 225 6.73 7.09 4.45
N ALA A 226 6.94 5.89 5.03
CA ALA A 226 7.07 4.65 4.26
C ALA A 226 5.82 4.38 3.39
N ARG A 227 4.62 4.66 3.90
CA ARG A 227 3.37 4.52 3.14
C ARG A 227 3.27 5.51 1.99
N LEU A 228 3.72 6.76 2.20
CA LEU A 228 3.79 7.76 1.13
C LEU A 228 4.81 7.36 0.05
N GLU A 229 5.94 6.78 0.44
CA GLU A 229 6.91 6.24 -0.51
C GLU A 229 6.33 5.06 -1.30
N PHE A 230 5.64 4.15 -0.63
CA PHE A 230 4.95 3.04 -1.30
C PHE A 230 3.93 3.57 -2.31
N ARG A 231 3.11 4.55 -1.92
CA ARG A 231 2.14 5.18 -2.83
C ARG A 231 2.83 5.76 -4.08
N LYS A 232 3.99 6.40 -3.90
CA LYS A 232 4.70 7.09 -4.98
C LYS A 232 5.44 6.13 -5.91
N HIS A 233 6.07 5.09 -5.37
CA HIS A 233 7.00 4.24 -6.13
C HIS A 233 6.48 2.82 -6.36
N GLY A 234 5.41 2.42 -5.68
CA GLY A 234 4.93 1.03 -5.64
C GLY A 234 5.80 0.10 -4.80
N TYR A 235 6.78 0.65 -4.07
CA TYR A 235 7.64 -0.12 -3.18
C TYR A 235 8.22 0.72 -2.04
N ILE A 236 8.70 0.05 -0.99
CA ILE A 236 9.47 0.66 0.12
C ILE A 236 10.92 0.17 0.06
N ASP A 237 11.87 1.09 0.17
CA ASP A 237 13.31 0.79 0.16
C ASP A 237 13.82 0.28 1.51
N ARG A 238 14.84 -0.60 1.47
CA ARG A 238 15.39 -1.26 2.68
C ARG A 238 16.07 -0.35 3.70
N VAL A 239 16.41 0.88 3.34
CA VAL A 239 16.87 1.86 4.32
C VAL A 239 15.77 2.12 5.36
N HIS A 240 14.50 1.86 5.03
CA HIS A 240 13.33 1.99 5.92
C HIS A 240 12.80 0.63 6.41
N LEU A 241 13.52 -0.48 6.16
CA LEU A 241 13.10 -1.85 6.48
C LEU A 241 13.40 -2.29 7.92
N GLN A 242 14.33 -1.63 8.64
CA GLN A 242 14.57 -1.95 10.07
C GLN A 242 13.29 -1.74 10.90
N THR A 243 12.50 -0.77 10.50
CA THR A 243 11.10 -0.59 10.88
C THR A 243 10.31 -1.77 10.27
N HIS A 244 10.06 -1.80 8.95
CA HIS A 244 8.93 -2.54 8.34
C HIS A 244 8.69 -4.02 8.75
N HIS A 245 9.70 -4.84 9.07
CA HIS A 245 9.49 -6.25 9.47
C HIS A 245 9.24 -6.47 10.97
N ALA A 246 9.62 -5.54 11.83
CA ALA A 246 9.15 -5.49 13.22
C ALA A 246 7.75 -4.82 13.30
N ASP A 247 7.39 -4.03 12.27
CA ASP A 247 6.35 -3.02 12.33
C ASP A 247 4.92 -3.50 12.22
N ASN A 248 4.57 -4.42 11.33
CA ASN A 248 3.15 -4.80 11.21
C ASN A 248 2.63 -5.44 12.50
N LYS A 249 3.48 -6.19 13.21
CA LYS A 249 3.15 -6.72 14.54
C LYS A 249 3.18 -5.63 15.61
N ALA A 250 4.16 -4.73 15.58
CA ALA A 250 4.23 -3.61 16.52
C ALA A 250 3.02 -2.65 16.37
N LEU A 251 2.64 -2.31 15.14
CA LEU A 251 1.47 -1.49 14.80
C LEU A 251 0.18 -2.15 15.27
N LEU A 252 0.02 -3.45 14.99
CA LEU A 252 -1.14 -4.22 15.44
C LEU A 252 -1.22 -4.21 16.97
N ASN A 253 -0.07 -4.27 17.65
CA ASN A 253 -0.01 -4.16 19.11
C ASN A 253 -0.37 -2.74 19.58
N VAL A 254 0.13 -1.68 18.93
CA VAL A 254 -0.24 -0.29 19.25
C VAL A 254 -1.75 -0.10 19.13
N PHE A 255 -2.34 -0.47 17.99
CA PHE A 255 -3.78 -0.37 17.78
C PHE A 255 -4.58 -1.17 18.82
N LYS A 256 -4.23 -2.43 19.06
CA LYS A 256 -4.88 -3.27 20.07
C LYS A 256 -4.81 -2.66 21.47
N ASN A 257 -3.67 -2.06 21.82
CA ASN A 257 -3.49 -1.40 23.12
C ASN A 257 -4.36 -0.14 23.23
N VAL A 258 -4.44 0.67 22.18
CA VAL A 258 -5.35 1.82 22.11
C VAL A 258 -6.80 1.35 22.26
N GLU A 259 -7.20 0.29 21.54
CA GLU A 259 -8.55 -0.30 21.62
C GLU A 259 -8.89 -0.75 23.05
N GLN A 260 -7.96 -1.44 23.71
CA GLN A 260 -8.12 -1.89 25.10
C GLN A 260 -8.22 -0.72 26.08
N GLU A 261 -7.45 0.35 25.87
CA GLU A 261 -7.52 1.57 26.68
C GLU A 261 -8.91 2.19 26.60
N TYR A 262 -9.43 2.41 25.39
CA TYR A 262 -10.79 2.94 25.18
C TYR A 262 -11.86 2.03 25.82
N ALA A 263 -11.73 0.71 25.63
CA ALA A 263 -12.63 -0.26 26.26
C ALA A 263 -12.59 -0.17 27.80
N SER A 264 -11.40 -0.04 28.39
CA SER A 264 -11.23 0.09 29.84
C SER A 264 -11.80 1.39 30.42
N LYS A 265 -11.75 2.49 29.65
CA LYS A 265 -12.34 3.79 30.02
C LYS A 265 -13.86 3.82 29.85
N ARG A 266 -14.47 2.73 29.35
CA ARG A 266 -15.88 2.67 28.90
C ARG A 266 -16.23 3.72 27.84
N GLU A 267 -15.21 4.22 27.13
CA GLU A 267 -15.43 5.06 25.97
C GLU A 267 -15.76 4.16 24.78
N THR A 268 -16.75 4.55 23.99
CA THR A 268 -17.25 3.71 22.91
C THR A 268 -16.43 3.94 21.65
N LEU A 269 -15.57 2.97 21.33
CA LEU A 269 -14.79 2.93 20.09
C LEU A 269 -15.66 3.12 18.83
N GLN A 270 -16.95 2.75 18.92
CA GLN A 270 -17.96 2.93 17.88
C GLN A 270 -18.15 4.38 17.42
N TRP A 271 -17.77 5.36 18.26
CA TRP A 271 -17.85 6.79 17.93
C TRP A 271 -16.67 7.23 17.05
N TRP A 272 -15.62 6.42 16.93
CA TRP A 272 -14.44 6.69 16.11
C TRP A 272 -14.55 5.95 14.78
N LYS A 273 -14.70 6.71 13.70
CA LYS A 273 -15.00 6.22 12.35
C LYS A 273 -13.74 6.07 11.51
N LYS A 274 -13.64 4.97 10.75
CA LYS A 274 -12.60 4.76 9.73
C LYS A 274 -12.85 5.67 8.51
N PRO A 275 -11.86 5.89 7.63
CA PRO A 275 -12.09 6.62 6.38
C PRO A 275 -13.28 6.10 5.56
N GLN A 276 -13.45 4.78 5.49
CA GLN A 276 -14.57 4.14 4.79
C GLN A 276 -15.93 4.45 5.43
N ASP A 277 -15.99 4.50 6.76
CA ASP A 277 -17.22 4.85 7.48
C ASP A 277 -17.59 6.32 7.24
N VAL A 278 -16.59 7.21 7.20
CA VAL A 278 -16.77 8.63 6.89
C VAL A 278 -17.25 8.81 5.45
N GLU A 279 -16.65 8.09 4.49
CA GLU A 279 -17.11 8.07 3.10
C GLU A 279 -18.57 7.63 2.99
N ASN A 280 -18.94 6.52 3.63
CA ASN A 280 -20.31 6.02 3.62
C ASN A 280 -21.27 7.06 4.21
N TYR A 281 -20.88 7.71 5.30
CA TYR A 281 -21.67 8.76 5.93
C TYR A 281 -21.86 9.97 4.99
N ILE A 282 -20.79 10.44 4.34
CA ILE A 282 -20.85 11.55 3.37
C ILE A 282 -21.77 11.17 2.19
N LYS A 283 -21.61 9.95 1.64
CA LYS A 283 -22.42 9.43 0.53
C LYS A 283 -23.92 9.39 0.84
N GLN A 284 -24.29 9.11 2.08
CA GLN A 284 -25.69 9.06 2.51
C GLN A 284 -26.38 10.44 2.56
N HIS A 285 -25.61 11.53 2.64
CA HIS A 285 -26.14 12.88 2.83
C HIS A 285 -25.98 13.78 1.59
N LEU A 286 -25.13 13.41 0.64
CA LEU A 286 -24.96 14.13 -0.61
C LEU A 286 -25.99 13.67 -1.66
N THR A 287 -26.40 14.60 -2.52
CA THR A 287 -27.21 14.29 -3.70
C THR A 287 -26.38 13.55 -4.76
N ALA A 288 -27.05 12.86 -5.70
CA ALA A 288 -26.38 12.17 -6.80
C ALA A 288 -25.53 13.14 -7.67
N PHE A 289 -25.99 14.37 -7.86
CA PHE A 289 -25.25 15.41 -8.57
C PHE A 289 -23.96 15.81 -7.82
N GLU A 290 -24.06 16.08 -6.51
CA GLU A 290 -22.91 16.43 -5.69
C GLU A 290 -21.89 15.29 -5.61
N LEU A 291 -22.36 14.04 -5.58
CA LEU A 291 -21.50 12.86 -5.62
C LEU A 291 -20.77 12.73 -6.95
N ALA A 292 -21.44 13.01 -8.08
CA ALA A 292 -20.77 13.00 -9.38
C ALA A 292 -19.69 14.08 -9.45
N GLN A 293 -19.98 15.31 -8.99
CA GLN A 293 -19.00 16.39 -8.93
C GLN A 293 -17.81 16.04 -8.03
N LEU A 294 -18.07 15.41 -6.89
CA LEU A 294 -17.01 14.95 -5.99
C LEU A 294 -16.17 13.83 -6.63
N GLN A 295 -16.81 12.89 -7.33
CA GLN A 295 -16.08 11.84 -8.05
C GLN A 295 -15.18 12.42 -9.15
N ASP A 296 -15.68 13.40 -9.91
CA ASP A 296 -14.86 14.09 -10.92
C ASP A 296 -13.67 14.81 -10.29
N ILE A 297 -13.83 15.43 -9.12
CA ILE A 297 -12.69 16.00 -8.36
C ILE A 297 -11.66 14.93 -8.04
N LEU A 298 -12.09 13.79 -7.49
CA LEU A 298 -11.20 12.70 -7.08
C LEU A 298 -10.43 12.10 -8.27
N GLU A 299 -11.06 12.07 -9.44
CA GLU A 299 -10.46 11.60 -10.70
C GLU A 299 -9.67 12.69 -11.45
N GLY A 300 -9.56 13.91 -10.88
CA GLY A 300 -8.81 15.02 -11.47
C GLY A 300 -9.50 15.71 -12.64
N ARG A 301 -10.80 15.44 -12.86
CA ARG A 301 -11.66 16.09 -13.87
C ARG A 301 -12.59 17.16 -13.29
N GLY A 302 -12.52 17.40 -11.99
CA GLY A 302 -13.40 18.32 -11.28
C GLY A 302 -13.19 19.78 -11.70
N SER A 303 -14.27 20.55 -11.67
CA SER A 303 -14.21 22.00 -11.87
C SER A 303 -13.59 22.72 -10.66
N GLU A 304 -12.96 23.87 -10.89
CA GLU A 304 -12.41 24.74 -9.83
C GLU A 304 -13.46 25.13 -8.78
N ARG A 305 -14.69 25.42 -9.21
CA ARG A 305 -15.80 25.72 -8.30
C ARG A 305 -16.12 24.53 -7.39
N ALA A 306 -16.16 23.32 -7.94
CA ALA A 306 -16.42 22.12 -7.16
C ALA A 306 -15.25 21.82 -6.20
N LEU A 307 -14.00 22.02 -6.64
CA LEU A 307 -12.81 21.93 -5.79
C LEU A 307 -12.89 22.88 -4.60
N GLN A 308 -13.24 24.15 -4.82
CA GLN A 308 -13.40 25.13 -3.74
C GLN A 308 -14.55 24.76 -2.80
N ALA A 309 -15.67 24.27 -3.34
CA ALA A 309 -16.80 23.84 -2.54
C ALA A 309 -16.42 22.70 -1.58
N PHE A 310 -15.83 21.61 -2.09
CA PHE A 310 -15.48 20.44 -1.27
C PHE A 310 -14.16 20.59 -0.51
N GLY A 311 -13.26 21.48 -0.95
CA GLY A 311 -11.94 21.70 -0.36
C GLY A 311 -12.01 22.01 1.14
N ASN A 312 -12.88 22.93 1.54
CA ASN A 312 -13.05 23.32 2.95
C ASN A 312 -13.52 22.14 3.83
N LEU A 313 -14.38 21.26 3.30
CA LEU A 313 -14.84 20.07 4.02
C LEU A 313 -13.68 19.09 4.22
N PHE A 314 -12.94 18.79 3.16
CA PHE A 314 -11.79 17.87 3.23
C PHE A 314 -10.67 18.42 4.11
N GLU A 315 -10.40 19.73 4.05
CA GLU A 315 -9.44 20.40 4.92
C GLU A 315 -9.87 20.28 6.40
N THR A 316 -11.14 20.57 6.70
CA THR A 316 -11.69 20.45 8.06
C THR A 316 -11.56 19.02 8.58
N LEU A 317 -11.89 18.02 7.76
CA LEU A 317 -11.72 16.61 8.12
C LEU A 317 -10.23 16.25 8.29
N THR A 318 -9.36 16.72 7.41
CA THR A 318 -7.91 16.47 7.48
C THR A 318 -7.27 17.10 8.73
N HIS A 319 -7.76 18.24 9.21
CA HIS A 319 -7.23 18.87 10.43
C HIS A 319 -7.85 18.31 11.72
N SER A 320 -8.91 17.51 11.63
CA SER A 320 -9.70 17.02 12.76
C SER A 320 -9.56 15.53 13.08
N PHE A 321 -8.78 14.76 12.32
CA PHE A 321 -8.57 13.35 12.66
C PHE A 321 -7.68 13.17 13.89
N VAL A 322 -7.67 11.95 14.41
CA VAL A 322 -6.72 11.43 15.41
C VAL A 322 -6.14 10.10 14.95
N CYS A 323 -4.92 9.77 15.37
CA CYS A 323 -4.22 8.55 14.94
C CYS A 323 -4.53 7.38 15.87
N PHE A 324 -5.00 6.24 15.37
CA PHE A 324 -5.21 5.03 16.18
C PHE A 324 -4.07 4.00 16.05
N GLY A 325 -2.97 4.38 15.40
CA GLY A 325 -1.89 3.47 15.02
C GLY A 325 -2.16 2.77 13.70
N ASP A 326 -3.37 2.24 13.48
CA ASP A 326 -3.77 1.61 12.22
C ASP A 326 -4.27 2.59 11.14
N GLY A 327 -4.33 3.89 11.47
CA GLY A 327 -4.72 4.94 10.54
C GLY A 327 -5.49 6.09 11.21
N PRO A 328 -5.97 7.06 10.41
CA PRO A 328 -6.78 8.17 10.91
C PRO A 328 -8.19 7.73 11.32
N ARG A 329 -8.72 8.39 12.34
CA ARG A 329 -10.10 8.24 12.83
C ARG A 329 -10.73 9.60 13.11
N TRP A 330 -12.05 9.65 13.00
CA TRP A 330 -12.84 10.82 13.34
C TRP A 330 -13.93 10.49 14.34
N ASN A 331 -14.19 11.40 15.28
CA ASN A 331 -15.38 11.31 16.09
C ASN A 331 -16.61 11.56 15.22
N VAL A 332 -17.62 10.69 15.31
CA VAL A 332 -18.85 10.77 14.51
C VAL A 332 -19.54 12.13 14.65
N VAL A 333 -19.53 12.73 15.84
CA VAL A 333 -20.12 14.05 16.08
C VAL A 333 -19.39 15.12 15.25
N HIS A 334 -18.05 15.05 15.18
CA HIS A 334 -17.27 15.98 14.39
C HIS A 334 -17.53 15.81 12.90
N VAL A 335 -17.66 14.57 12.41
CA VAL A 335 -18.00 14.31 11.00
C VAL A 335 -19.37 14.90 10.67
N SER A 336 -20.38 14.65 11.51
CA SER A 336 -21.73 15.20 11.34
C SER A 336 -21.74 16.72 11.38
N MET A 337 -20.98 17.35 12.28
CA MET A 337 -20.89 18.80 12.36
C MET A 337 -20.19 19.41 11.14
N SER A 338 -19.06 18.85 10.70
CA SER A 338 -18.32 19.34 9.53
C SER A 338 -19.16 19.23 8.26
N LEU A 339 -19.83 18.09 8.07
CA LEU A 339 -20.71 17.89 6.93
C LEU A 339 -21.96 18.77 7.01
N GLY A 340 -22.57 18.91 8.19
CA GLY A 340 -23.71 19.79 8.41
C GLY A 340 -23.40 21.26 8.15
N ALA A 341 -22.23 21.74 8.58
CA ALA A 341 -21.76 23.09 8.28
C ALA A 341 -21.55 23.30 6.78
N TRP A 342 -20.98 22.30 6.09
CA TRP A 342 -20.83 22.35 4.64
C TRP A 342 -22.20 22.39 3.91
N LEU A 343 -23.14 21.53 4.32
CA LEU A 343 -24.51 21.49 3.80
C LEU A 343 -25.28 22.79 4.08
N GLY A 344 -25.03 23.45 5.21
CA GLY A 344 -25.60 24.75 5.52
C GLY A 344 -25.14 25.86 4.56
N ASN A 345 -23.94 25.72 3.99
CA ASN A 345 -23.40 26.64 2.99
C ASN A 345 -23.64 26.17 1.55
N ARG A 346 -24.47 25.13 1.34
CA ARG A 346 -24.70 24.49 0.04
C ARG A 346 -25.20 25.48 -1.03
N ASP A 347 -26.08 26.39 -0.65
CA ASP A 347 -26.65 27.38 -1.57
C ASP A 347 -25.61 28.41 -2.04
N GLN A 348 -24.50 28.59 -1.32
CA GLN A 348 -23.39 29.41 -1.81
C GLN A 348 -22.69 28.76 -3.02
N TRP A 349 -22.65 27.43 -3.06
CA TRP A 349 -21.94 26.67 -4.08
C TRP A 349 -22.81 26.34 -5.28
N TRP A 350 -24.10 26.09 -5.06
CA TRP A 350 -25.02 25.64 -6.11
C TRP A 350 -26.23 26.57 -6.31
N GLY A 351 -26.37 27.62 -5.51
CA GLY A 351 -27.44 28.60 -5.63
C GLY A 351 -27.19 29.59 -6.77
N SER A 352 -27.70 29.24 -7.94
CA SER A 352 -28.32 30.10 -8.95
C SER A 352 -28.73 29.20 -10.12
N SER A 353 -30.02 28.91 -10.22
CA SER A 353 -30.66 28.49 -11.47
C SER A 353 -31.90 29.34 -11.63
#